data_AF-A0A7C6R8Q1-F1
#
_entry.id   AF-A0A7C6R8Q1-F1
#
_cell.length_a   1.000
_cell.length_b   1.000
_cell.length_c   1.000
_cell.angle_alpha   90.00
_cell.angle_beta   90.00
_cell.angle_gamma   90.00
#
_symmetry.space_group_name_H-M   'P 1'
#
loop_
_entity.id
_entity.type
_entity.pdbx_description
1 polymer ?
#
loop_
_entity_poly.entity_id
_entity_poly.type
_entity_poly.pdbx_seq_one_letter_code
_entity_poly.pdbx_strand_id
1 'polypeptide(L)'
;MSTAAARVARSSVYATFQPGRTRVNVTLVADILHVLGVDDDQVARYQQDILRIQLPAPVNPTPEIMPDPSLPTPGLQAAPESCILPGHAGVHTWGPAVTIIIIASCIGLDQIGGDIVTQLKLYGFLDMIGTAVAAFLFGPWYGAAVGLGYNLLSAITSTPASAIFGLVNALGGLLWGFGARSWGMTRSWWRLLLLNLLVGFSCTVLAAPINVLVYGGYAPGHALANVVSQLSAAGASIWMAVFSSNLVSSLVDKTISGFAGFAIVILLLRLQDRNQFEQRKVSL
;
A
#
# COMPACT_ATOMS: atom_id res chain seq x y z
N MET A 1 17.43 53.01 -21.63
CA MET A 1 18.36 51.86 -21.59
C MET A 1 18.49 51.39 -20.16
N SER A 2 17.91 50.22 -19.84
CA SER A 2 18.50 49.24 -18.91
C SER A 2 17.76 47.92 -19.13
N THR A 3 18.32 47.11 -20.02
CA THR A 3 17.92 45.73 -20.30
C THR A 3 18.43 44.84 -19.17
N ALA A 4 17.57 44.55 -18.20
CA ALA A 4 17.76 43.45 -17.26
C ALA A 4 16.43 42.74 -17.00
N ALA A 5 15.61 42.54 -18.04
CA ALA A 5 14.55 41.55 -18.01
C ALA A 5 15.21 40.16 -18.02
N ALA A 6 15.62 39.70 -16.84
CA ALA A 6 16.05 38.33 -16.63
C ALA A 6 14.89 37.44 -17.10
N ARG A 7 15.05 36.77 -18.25
CA ARG A 7 14.06 35.81 -18.75
C ARG A 7 13.95 34.69 -17.72
N VAL A 8 12.92 34.78 -16.88
CA VAL A 8 12.61 33.74 -15.91
C VAL A 8 12.38 32.44 -16.69
N ALA A 9 13.05 31.37 -16.28
CA ALA A 9 12.95 30.09 -16.98
C ALA A 9 11.51 29.56 -16.91
N ARG A 10 11.04 28.90 -17.97
CA ARG A 10 9.68 28.30 -18.01
C ARG A 10 9.43 27.34 -16.83
N SER A 11 10.48 26.66 -16.36
CA SER A 11 10.42 25.76 -15.19
C SER A 11 10.05 26.48 -13.89
N SER A 12 10.50 27.72 -13.70
CA SER A 12 10.16 28.52 -12.50
C SER A 12 8.70 28.99 -12.49
N VAL A 13 8.13 29.29 -13.66
CA VAL A 13 6.71 29.67 -13.78
C VAL A 13 5.82 28.48 -13.41
N TYR A 14 6.07 27.30 -13.98
CA TYR A 14 5.32 26.08 -13.64
C TYR A 14 5.51 25.65 -12.18
N ALA A 15 6.72 25.80 -11.64
CA ALA A 15 6.99 25.45 -10.25
C ALA A 15 6.26 26.37 -9.24
N THR A 16 5.84 27.57 -9.66
CA THR A 16 5.10 28.51 -8.81
C THR A 16 3.68 28.05 -8.55
N PHE A 17 3.08 27.29 -9.47
CA PHE A 17 1.70 26.79 -9.38
C PHE A 17 1.60 25.31 -9.01
N GLN A 18 2.70 24.70 -8.57
CA GLN A 18 2.69 23.28 -8.19
C GLN A 18 1.97 23.07 -6.84
N PRO A 19 0.96 22.19 -6.77
CA PRO A 19 0.21 21.95 -5.53
C PRO A 19 1.10 21.43 -4.40
N GLY A 20 0.84 21.87 -3.16
CA GLY A 20 1.51 21.37 -1.95
C GLY A 20 2.77 22.13 -1.51
N ARG A 21 3.11 23.28 -2.12
CA ARG A 21 4.20 24.14 -1.66
C ARG A 21 3.78 25.05 -0.51
N THR A 22 4.61 25.10 0.53
CA THR A 22 4.41 25.97 1.70
C THR A 22 4.95 27.40 1.50
N ARG A 23 5.78 27.63 0.48
CA ARG A 23 6.37 28.95 0.16
C ARG A 23 6.32 29.24 -1.33
N VAL A 24 5.76 30.39 -1.69
CA VAL A 24 5.55 30.89 -3.06
C VAL A 24 6.37 32.17 -3.26
N ASN A 25 7.06 32.31 -4.40
CA ASN A 25 7.83 33.52 -4.69
C ASN A 25 6.89 34.66 -5.10
N VAL A 26 6.68 35.62 -4.19
CA VAL A 26 5.72 36.72 -4.33
C VAL A 26 6.06 37.67 -5.47
N THR A 27 7.35 37.92 -5.69
CA THR A 27 7.84 38.80 -6.78
C THR A 27 7.53 38.20 -8.14
N LEU A 28 7.74 36.89 -8.30
CA LEU A 28 7.44 36.19 -9.54
C LEU A 28 5.94 36.11 -9.83
N VAL A 29 5.10 35.96 -8.81
CA VAL A 29 3.63 35.98 -8.98
C VAL A 29 3.16 37.36 -9.44
N ALA A 30 3.72 38.44 -8.90
CA ALA A 30 3.38 39.79 -9.33
C ALA A 30 3.76 40.05 -10.79
N ASP A 31 4.95 39.62 -11.22
CA ASP A 31 5.37 39.73 -12.62
C ASP A 31 4.39 38.99 -13.56
N ILE A 32 3.90 37.82 -13.16
CA ILE A 32 2.91 37.05 -13.92
C ILE A 32 1.57 37.79 -13.98
N LEU A 33 1.11 38.38 -12.88
CA LEU A 33 -0.15 39.13 -12.82
C LEU A 33 -0.11 40.41 -13.68
N HIS A 34 1.01 41.14 -13.67
CA HIS A 34 1.18 42.29 -14.57
C HIS A 34 1.16 41.87 -16.04
N VAL A 35 1.77 40.75 -16.40
CA VAL A 35 1.72 40.21 -17.78
C VAL A 35 0.30 39.78 -18.16
N LEU A 36 -0.51 39.33 -17.20
CA LEU A 36 -1.92 39.00 -17.41
C LEU A 36 -2.84 40.23 -17.45
N GLY A 37 -2.30 41.44 -17.29
CA GLY A 37 -3.06 42.70 -17.39
C GLY A 37 -3.84 43.05 -16.13
N VAL A 38 -3.43 42.54 -14.97
CA VAL A 38 -4.04 42.88 -13.67
C VAL A 38 -3.50 44.23 -13.18
N ASP A 39 -4.40 45.11 -12.72
CA ASP A 39 -4.05 46.44 -12.23
C ASP A 39 -3.11 46.41 -11.02
N ASP A 40 -2.22 47.40 -10.92
CA ASP A 40 -1.18 47.49 -9.88
C ASP A 40 -1.75 47.44 -8.45
N ASP A 41 -2.92 48.05 -8.23
CA ASP A 41 -3.62 48.03 -6.94
C ASP A 41 -4.10 46.63 -6.55
N GLN A 42 -4.50 45.82 -7.53
CA GLN A 42 -4.92 44.44 -7.31
C GLN A 42 -3.70 43.53 -7.11
N VAL A 43 -2.62 43.75 -7.86
CA VAL A 43 -1.35 43.02 -7.67
C VAL A 43 -0.81 43.24 -6.26
N ALA A 44 -0.81 44.48 -5.75
CA ALA A 44 -0.36 44.80 -4.40
C ALA A 44 -1.20 44.08 -3.32
N ARG A 45 -2.51 43.95 -3.51
CA ARG A 45 -3.40 43.19 -2.61
C ARG A 45 -3.07 41.70 -2.62
N TYR A 46 -2.91 41.11 -3.80
CA TYR A 46 -2.51 39.70 -3.94
C TYR A 46 -1.16 39.41 -3.28
N GLN A 47 -0.18 40.31 -3.40
CA GLN A 47 1.11 40.16 -2.73
C GLN A 47 0.96 40.16 -1.20
N GLN A 48 0.13 41.06 -0.65
CA GLN A 48 -0.14 41.12 0.79
C GLN A 48 -0.83 39.86 1.31
N ASP A 49 -1.79 39.32 0.55
CA ASP A 49 -2.50 38.09 0.94
C ASP A 49 -1.57 36.87 0.94
N ILE A 50 -0.69 36.75 -0.07
CA ILE A 50 0.30 35.67 -0.11
C ILE A 50 1.29 35.79 1.06
N LEU A 51 1.74 37.00 1.40
CA LEU A 51 2.62 37.22 2.55
C LEU A 51 1.94 36.89 3.88
N ARG A 52 0.66 37.24 4.04
CA ARG A 52 -0.15 36.90 5.22
C ARG A 52 -0.29 35.40 5.42
N ILE A 53 -0.44 34.62 4.35
CA ILE A 53 -0.54 33.16 4.39
C ILE A 53 0.82 32.52 4.71
N GLN A 54 1.93 33.13 4.28
CA GLN A 54 3.27 32.58 4.49
C GLN A 54 3.88 32.91 5.85
N LEU A 55 3.47 34.00 6.49
CA LEU A 55 3.89 34.35 7.84
C LEU A 55 3.12 33.45 8.84
N PRO A 56 3.79 32.81 9.81
CA PRO A 56 3.09 32.11 10.89
C PRO A 56 2.19 33.11 11.62
N ALA A 57 0.88 32.83 11.68
CA ALA A 57 -0.06 33.71 12.36
C ALA A 57 0.33 33.85 13.84
N PRO A 58 0.39 35.07 14.40
CA PRO A 58 0.49 35.23 15.85
C PRO A 58 -0.78 34.65 16.48
N VAL A 59 -0.62 33.73 17.42
CA VAL A 59 -1.73 33.13 18.17
C VAL A 59 -2.42 34.22 18.97
N ASN A 60 -3.67 34.53 18.62
CA ASN A 60 -4.64 35.20 19.48
C ASN A 60 -6.09 34.85 19.07
N PRO A 61 -7.05 34.87 20.01
CA PRO A 61 -8.22 34.01 19.98
C PRO A 61 -9.39 34.56 19.14
N THR A 62 -10.15 33.62 18.60
CA THR A 62 -11.37 33.73 17.76
C THR A 62 -12.43 34.70 18.29
N PRO A 63 -13.14 35.38 17.37
CA PRO A 63 -14.60 35.48 17.46
C PRO A 63 -15.29 34.88 16.22
N GLU A 64 -16.37 34.14 16.47
CA GLU A 64 -17.27 33.50 15.50
C GLU A 64 -17.83 34.48 14.44
N ILE A 65 -17.84 34.06 13.18
CA ILE A 65 -18.70 34.63 12.14
C ILE A 65 -19.47 33.48 11.47
N MET A 66 -20.80 33.61 11.51
CA MET A 66 -21.82 32.67 11.06
C MET A 66 -21.83 32.51 9.51
N PRO A 67 -22.16 31.33 8.94
CA PRO A 67 -22.13 31.14 7.48
C PRO A 67 -23.36 31.77 6.78
N ASP A 68 -23.11 32.53 5.71
CA ASP A 68 -24.11 33.08 4.79
C ASP A 68 -24.63 31.96 3.84
N PRO A 69 -25.95 31.70 3.78
CA PRO A 69 -26.53 30.60 2.99
C PRO A 69 -26.74 30.90 1.49
N SER A 70 -26.23 32.00 0.94
CA SER A 70 -26.60 32.48 -0.41
C SER A 70 -25.62 32.20 -1.56
N LEU A 71 -24.47 31.54 -1.34
CA LEU A 71 -23.51 31.27 -2.42
C LEU A 71 -23.72 29.87 -3.06
N PRO A 72 -23.93 29.78 -4.39
CA PRO A 72 -23.92 28.50 -5.08
C PRO A 72 -22.50 27.94 -5.14
N THR A 73 -22.31 26.72 -4.64
CA THR A 73 -21.04 25.98 -4.68
C THR A 73 -20.64 25.69 -6.14
N PRO A 74 -19.49 26.18 -6.64
CA PRO A 74 -19.01 25.79 -7.97
C PRO A 74 -18.65 24.31 -7.97
N GLY A 75 -19.31 23.53 -8.82
CA GLY A 75 -19.10 22.10 -8.95
C GLY A 75 -17.66 21.77 -9.34
N LEU A 76 -17.02 20.89 -8.56
CA LEU A 76 -15.78 20.25 -8.96
C LEU A 76 -16.02 19.37 -10.19
N GLN A 77 -15.69 19.89 -11.37
CA GLN A 77 -15.49 19.05 -12.55
C GLN A 77 -14.16 18.29 -12.42
N ALA A 78 -14.26 16.97 -12.55
CA ALA A 78 -13.16 16.02 -12.45
C ALA A 78 -12.12 16.22 -13.57
N ALA A 79 -10.85 16.31 -13.19
CA ALA A 79 -9.70 16.26 -14.09
C ALA A 79 -9.30 14.79 -14.40
N PRO A 80 -8.60 14.53 -15.52
CA PRO A 80 -8.59 13.22 -16.18
C PRO A 80 -7.74 12.17 -15.46
N GLU A 81 -8.19 10.92 -15.55
CA GLU A 81 -7.59 9.71 -14.98
C GLU A 81 -6.17 9.44 -15.53
N SER A 82 -5.15 10.00 -14.88
CA SER A 82 -3.85 9.33 -14.85
C SER A 82 -3.91 8.25 -13.77
N CYS A 83 -3.31 7.08 -14.02
CA CYS A 83 -3.25 5.92 -13.11
C CYS A 83 -2.46 6.28 -11.83
N ILE A 84 -3.07 7.10 -10.98
CA ILE A 84 -2.58 7.48 -9.68
C ILE A 84 -3.15 6.42 -8.73
N LEU A 85 -2.31 5.43 -8.41
CA LEU A 85 -2.56 4.58 -7.26
C LEU A 85 -2.70 5.51 -6.04
N PRO A 86 -3.79 5.42 -5.25
CA PRO A 86 -4.14 6.44 -4.28
C PRO A 86 -3.00 6.64 -3.30
N GLY A 87 -2.28 7.74 -3.50
CA GLY A 87 -1.20 8.16 -2.62
C GLY A 87 -1.81 8.69 -1.34
N HIS A 88 -1.67 7.91 -0.25
CA HIS A 88 -1.83 8.29 1.15
C HIS A 88 -2.90 9.36 1.45
N ALA A 89 -4.08 9.24 0.82
CA ALA A 89 -5.22 10.10 1.09
C ALA A 89 -5.94 9.54 2.31
N GLY A 90 -5.61 10.08 3.50
CA GLY A 90 -6.28 9.80 4.76
C GLY A 90 -6.10 8.37 5.26
N VAL A 91 -5.57 8.21 6.47
CA VAL A 91 -5.74 6.95 7.20
C VAL A 91 -7.23 6.88 7.53
N HIS A 92 -8.03 6.27 6.65
CA HIS A 92 -9.43 5.99 6.93
C HIS A 92 -9.46 4.99 8.09
N THR A 93 -9.65 5.50 9.31
CA THR A 93 -9.68 4.68 10.52
C THR A 93 -10.99 3.93 10.58
N TRP A 94 -10.95 2.65 10.20
CA TRP A 94 -12.06 1.72 10.40
C TRP A 94 -12.33 1.58 11.90
N GLY A 95 -13.60 1.53 12.29
CA GLY A 95 -13.96 1.24 13.67
C GLY A 95 -13.39 -0.11 14.13
N PRO A 96 -13.09 -0.28 15.43
CA PRO A 96 -12.40 -1.47 15.93
C PRO A 96 -13.13 -2.78 15.59
N ALA A 97 -14.47 -2.78 15.64
CA ALA A 97 -15.28 -3.93 15.25
C ALA A 97 -15.09 -4.34 13.79
N VAL A 98 -15.06 -3.37 12.87
CA VAL A 98 -14.88 -3.65 11.44
C VAL A 98 -13.47 -4.14 11.16
N THR A 99 -12.47 -3.57 11.82
CA THR A 99 -11.08 -4.03 11.74
C THR A 99 -10.95 -5.50 12.17
N ILE A 100 -11.57 -5.88 13.29
CA ILE A 100 -11.56 -7.28 13.77
C ILE A 100 -12.24 -8.22 12.75
N ILE A 101 -13.39 -7.82 12.20
CA ILE A 101 -14.09 -8.60 11.18
C ILE A 101 -13.21 -8.81 9.95
N ILE A 102 -12.56 -7.74 9.45
CA ILE A 102 -11.67 -7.83 8.28
C ILE A 102 -10.47 -8.74 8.59
N ILE A 103 -9.85 -8.61 9.76
CA ILE A 103 -8.73 -9.47 10.19
C ILE A 103 -9.17 -10.94 10.23
N ALA A 104 -10.33 -11.24 10.83
CA ALA A 104 -10.86 -12.59 10.88
C ALA A 104 -11.16 -13.14 9.48
N SER A 105 -11.73 -12.31 8.58
CA SER A 105 -11.93 -12.67 7.18
C SER A 105 -10.61 -12.91 6.44
N CYS A 106 -9.55 -12.16 6.73
CA CYS A 106 -8.23 -12.37 6.15
C CYS A 106 -7.63 -13.73 6.57
N ILE A 107 -7.74 -14.09 7.85
CA ILE A 107 -7.32 -15.42 8.35
C ILE A 107 -8.12 -16.53 7.65
N GLY A 108 -9.44 -16.37 7.53
CA GLY A 108 -10.28 -17.31 6.81
C GLY A 108 -9.94 -17.44 5.33
N LEU A 109 -9.58 -16.33 4.67
CA LEU A 109 -9.14 -16.32 3.28
C LEU A 109 -7.84 -17.11 3.09
N ASP A 110 -6.87 -16.93 3.99
CA ASP A 110 -5.60 -17.67 3.98
C ASP A 110 -5.84 -19.18 4.22
N GLN A 111 -6.80 -19.53 5.08
CA GLN A 111 -7.22 -20.94 5.27
C GLN A 111 -7.82 -21.55 4.01
N ILE A 112 -8.74 -20.86 3.35
CA ILE A 112 -9.33 -21.34 2.10
C ILE A 112 -8.25 -21.49 1.02
N GLY A 113 -7.31 -20.56 0.93
CA GLY A 113 -6.18 -20.63 0.00
C GLY A 113 -5.30 -21.87 0.23
N GLY A 114 -4.91 -22.10 1.48
CA GLY A 114 -4.15 -23.30 1.87
C GLY A 114 -4.90 -24.61 1.61
N ASP A 115 -6.21 -24.64 1.88
CA ASP A 115 -7.04 -25.82 1.61
C ASP A 115 -7.14 -26.12 0.10
N ILE A 116 -7.27 -25.09 -0.75
CA ILE A 116 -7.27 -25.26 -2.21
C ILE A 116 -5.94 -25.84 -2.69
N VAL A 117 -4.81 -25.32 -2.19
CA VAL A 117 -3.47 -25.78 -2.56
C VAL A 117 -3.25 -27.24 -2.17
N THR A 118 -3.65 -27.62 -0.97
CA THR A 118 -3.48 -29.00 -0.48
C THR A 118 -4.35 -29.98 -1.25
N GLN A 119 -5.60 -29.62 -1.54
CA GLN A 119 -6.53 -30.48 -2.31
C GLN A 119 -6.11 -30.64 -3.77
N LEU A 120 -5.70 -29.56 -4.43
CA LEU A 120 -5.30 -29.56 -5.85
C LEU A 120 -3.81 -29.89 -6.06
N LYS A 121 -3.04 -30.08 -4.97
CA LYS A 121 -1.59 -30.32 -4.97
C LYS A 121 -0.82 -29.28 -5.80
N LEU A 122 -1.23 -28.01 -5.67
CA LEU A 122 -0.62 -26.90 -6.42
C LEU A 122 0.83 -26.65 -5.99
N TYR A 123 1.61 -26.10 -6.92
CA TYR A 123 2.96 -25.65 -6.66
C TYR A 123 2.95 -24.20 -6.12
N GLY A 124 2.66 -24.05 -4.83
CA GLY A 124 2.49 -22.77 -4.13
C GLY A 124 1.94 -23.01 -2.71
N PHE A 125 1.54 -21.93 -2.01
CA PHE A 125 0.89 -22.04 -0.69
C PHE A 125 -0.45 -21.27 -0.62
N LEU A 126 -0.61 -20.20 -1.40
CA LEU A 126 -1.78 -19.31 -1.50
C LEU A 126 -2.38 -18.87 -0.15
N ASP A 127 -1.57 -18.93 0.89
CA ASP A 127 -1.95 -18.81 2.29
C ASP A 127 -1.58 -17.44 2.88
N MET A 128 -1.36 -16.46 2.00
CA MET A 128 -0.91 -15.12 2.38
C MET A 128 -1.65 -14.00 1.64
N ILE A 129 -2.79 -14.31 1.01
CA ILE A 129 -3.62 -13.30 0.33
C ILE A 129 -4.21 -12.35 1.38
N GLY A 130 -4.85 -12.90 2.42
CA GLY A 130 -5.39 -12.15 3.56
C GLY A 130 -4.29 -11.44 4.34
N THR A 131 -3.15 -12.10 4.54
CA THR A 131 -1.95 -11.48 5.12
C THR A 131 -1.52 -10.22 4.35
N ALA A 132 -1.49 -10.27 3.01
CA ALA A 132 -1.19 -9.11 2.16
C ALA A 132 -2.25 -8.01 2.28
N VAL A 133 -3.55 -8.38 2.28
CA VAL A 133 -4.66 -7.44 2.47
C VAL A 133 -4.51 -6.67 3.78
N ALA A 134 -4.32 -7.37 4.90
CA ALA A 134 -4.16 -6.76 6.21
C ALA A 134 -2.90 -5.90 6.29
N ALA A 135 -1.80 -6.34 5.67
CA ALA A 135 -0.56 -5.59 5.60
C ALA A 135 -0.72 -4.26 4.86
N PHE A 136 -1.37 -4.27 3.69
CA PHE A 136 -1.58 -3.08 2.87
C PHE A 136 -2.62 -2.13 3.47
N LEU A 137 -3.70 -2.66 4.07
CA LEU A 137 -4.78 -1.85 4.63
C LEU A 137 -4.42 -1.28 6.01
N PHE A 138 -4.01 -2.15 6.93
CA PHE A 138 -3.82 -1.81 8.35
C PHE A 138 -2.37 -1.73 8.79
N GLY A 139 -1.42 -2.27 8.01
CA GLY A 139 0.01 -2.08 8.20
C GLY A 139 0.80 -3.33 8.55
N PRO A 140 2.12 -3.16 8.77
CA PRO A 140 3.04 -4.28 8.97
C PRO A 140 2.63 -5.18 10.14
N TRP A 141 2.27 -4.60 11.28
CA TRP A 141 1.91 -5.36 12.48
C TRP A 141 0.60 -6.17 12.31
N TYR A 142 -0.37 -5.62 11.57
CA TYR A 142 -1.63 -6.32 11.30
C TYR A 142 -1.43 -7.45 10.29
N GLY A 143 -0.62 -7.22 9.25
CA GLY A 143 -0.20 -8.29 8.35
C GLY A 143 0.51 -9.42 9.10
N ALA A 144 1.46 -9.07 9.98
CA ALA A 144 2.15 -10.05 10.79
C ALA A 144 1.21 -10.85 11.71
N ALA A 145 0.26 -10.17 12.35
CA ALA A 145 -0.73 -10.80 13.21
C ALA A 145 -1.66 -11.75 12.43
N VAL A 146 -2.07 -11.39 11.21
CA VAL A 146 -2.87 -12.28 10.34
C VAL A 146 -2.05 -13.50 9.93
N GLY A 147 -0.82 -13.32 9.47
CA GLY A 147 0.04 -14.45 9.09
C GLY A 147 0.29 -15.42 10.24
N LEU A 148 0.59 -14.91 11.44
CA LEU A 148 0.72 -15.74 12.64
C LEU A 148 -0.60 -16.42 13.00
N GLY A 149 -1.70 -15.68 13.01
CA GLY A 149 -3.02 -16.18 13.37
C GLY A 149 -3.48 -17.30 12.44
N TYR A 150 -3.27 -17.14 11.14
CA TYR A 150 -3.53 -18.17 10.15
C TYR A 150 -2.70 -19.43 10.41
N ASN A 151 -1.38 -19.32 10.56
CA ASN A 151 -0.54 -20.50 10.77
C ASN A 151 -0.82 -21.21 12.10
N LEU A 152 -1.20 -20.48 13.15
CA LEU A 152 -1.65 -21.07 14.41
C LEU A 152 -2.99 -21.79 14.25
N LEU A 153 -3.94 -21.21 13.51
CA LEU A 153 -5.20 -21.87 13.20
C LEU A 153 -4.96 -23.15 12.38
N SER A 154 -4.17 -23.05 11.31
CA SER A 154 -3.78 -24.19 10.46
C SER A 154 -3.03 -25.27 11.24
N ALA A 155 -2.26 -24.90 12.28
CA ALA A 155 -1.60 -25.87 13.14
C ALA A 155 -2.59 -26.73 13.94
N ILE A 156 -3.74 -26.16 14.29
CA ILE A 156 -4.79 -26.84 15.05
C ILE A 156 -5.71 -27.63 14.11
N THR A 157 -6.02 -27.09 12.93
CA THR A 157 -7.02 -27.67 12.01
C THR A 157 -6.45 -28.61 10.97
N SER A 158 -5.19 -28.41 10.56
CA SER A 158 -4.59 -29.14 9.42
C SER A 158 -3.35 -29.93 9.85
N THR A 159 -2.25 -29.28 10.22
CA THR A 159 -1.00 -29.96 10.54
C THR A 159 -0.19 -29.13 11.54
N PRO A 160 0.24 -29.70 12.68
CA PRO A 160 1.00 -28.96 13.70
C PRO A 160 2.29 -28.29 13.17
N ALA A 161 2.86 -28.82 12.09
CA ALA A 161 4.00 -28.24 11.39
C ALA A 161 3.74 -26.81 10.90
N SER A 162 2.49 -26.42 10.60
CA SER A 162 2.15 -25.09 10.11
C SER A 162 2.53 -23.97 11.09
N ALA A 163 2.61 -24.23 12.40
CA ALA A 163 2.86 -23.21 13.42
C ALA A 163 4.18 -22.47 13.21
N ILE A 164 5.27 -23.19 12.90
CA ILE A 164 6.60 -22.58 12.73
C ILE A 164 6.67 -21.72 11.47
N PHE A 165 5.90 -22.07 10.43
CA PHE A 165 5.76 -21.26 9.21
C PHE A 165 4.99 -19.96 9.44
N GLY A 166 4.33 -19.80 10.59
CA GLY A 166 3.79 -18.52 11.01
C GLY A 166 4.84 -17.41 11.06
N LEU A 167 6.10 -17.75 11.37
CA LEU A 167 7.22 -16.78 11.32
C LEU A 167 7.50 -16.31 9.88
N VAL A 168 7.36 -17.20 8.91
CA VAL A 168 7.52 -16.90 7.48
C VAL A 168 6.40 -16.00 6.99
N ASN A 169 5.16 -16.30 7.39
CA ASN A 169 4.01 -15.50 7.00
C ASN A 169 4.01 -14.13 7.70
N ALA A 170 4.47 -14.09 8.96
CA ALA A 170 4.70 -12.85 9.69
C ALA A 170 5.71 -11.94 8.98
N LEU A 171 6.85 -12.50 8.57
CA LEU A 171 7.88 -11.78 7.83
C LEU A 171 7.32 -11.17 6.54
N GLY A 172 6.53 -11.92 5.77
CA GLY A 172 5.90 -11.39 4.57
C GLY A 172 4.90 -10.28 4.84
N GLY A 173 4.07 -10.42 5.90
CA GLY A 173 3.17 -9.36 6.35
C GLY A 173 3.89 -8.07 6.75
N LEU A 174 5.02 -8.18 7.46
CA LEU A 174 5.86 -7.04 7.81
C LEU A 174 6.41 -6.37 6.55
N LEU A 175 7.01 -7.14 5.64
CA LEU A 175 7.62 -6.62 4.42
C LEU A 175 6.60 -5.93 3.51
N TRP A 176 5.41 -6.51 3.32
CA TRP A 176 4.34 -5.86 2.56
C TRP A 176 3.86 -4.58 3.23
N GLY A 177 3.67 -4.59 4.55
CA GLY A 177 3.18 -3.43 5.28
C GLY A 177 4.18 -2.27 5.29
N PHE A 178 5.47 -2.54 5.51
CA PHE A 178 6.53 -1.54 5.36
C PHE A 178 6.68 -1.10 3.90
N GLY A 179 6.68 -2.04 2.95
CA GLY A 179 6.76 -1.75 1.52
C GLY A 179 5.66 -0.79 1.04
N ALA A 180 4.44 -0.96 1.54
CA ALA A 180 3.33 -0.06 1.24
C ALA A 180 3.41 1.28 1.97
N ARG A 181 3.79 1.29 3.26
CA ARG A 181 3.73 2.49 4.09
C ARG A 181 4.98 3.35 4.09
N SER A 182 6.15 2.75 4.32
CA SER A 182 7.40 3.50 4.43
C SER A 182 8.09 3.65 3.07
N TRP A 183 8.03 2.65 2.19
CA TRP A 183 8.78 2.66 0.93
C TRP A 183 7.97 3.11 -0.29
N GLY A 184 6.64 3.20 -0.16
CA GLY A 184 5.76 3.60 -1.27
C GLY A 184 5.89 2.70 -2.50
N MET A 185 6.16 1.41 -2.29
CA MET A 185 6.35 0.43 -3.36
C MET A 185 5.03 0.01 -4.02
N THR A 186 3.90 0.35 -3.43
CA THR A 186 2.57 0.17 -4.02
C THR A 186 2.18 1.26 -5.03
N ARG A 187 3.06 2.24 -5.31
CA ARG A 187 2.76 3.37 -6.22
C ARG A 187 2.90 3.05 -7.71
N SER A 188 3.45 1.91 -8.07
CA SER A 188 3.54 1.46 -9.47
C SER A 188 3.56 -0.06 -9.51
N TRP A 189 3.01 -0.65 -10.57
CA TRP A 189 2.98 -2.10 -10.73
C TRP A 189 4.38 -2.74 -10.69
N TRP A 190 5.40 -2.06 -11.23
CA TRP A 190 6.79 -2.56 -11.21
C TRP A 190 7.38 -2.58 -9.79
N ARG A 191 7.15 -1.54 -9.00
CA ARG A 191 7.58 -1.51 -7.59
C ARG A 191 6.83 -2.55 -6.75
N LEU A 192 5.56 -2.80 -7.04
CA LEU A 192 4.79 -3.83 -6.37
C LEU A 192 5.33 -5.23 -6.72
N LEU A 193 5.69 -5.47 -7.98
CA LEU A 193 6.36 -6.69 -8.38
C LEU A 193 7.69 -6.88 -7.63
N LEU A 194 8.54 -5.84 -7.58
CA LEU A 194 9.81 -5.90 -6.83
C LEU A 194 9.59 -6.17 -5.34
N LEU A 195 8.55 -5.59 -4.74
CA LEU A 195 8.17 -5.87 -3.35
C LEU A 195 7.81 -7.35 -3.18
N ASN A 196 6.99 -7.90 -4.06
CA ASN A 196 6.58 -9.30 -3.99
C ASN A 196 7.76 -10.27 -4.19
N LEU A 197 8.69 -9.94 -5.10
CA LEU A 197 9.92 -10.73 -5.27
C LEU A 197 10.81 -10.68 -4.03
N LEU A 198 10.95 -9.51 -3.41
CA LEU A 198 11.69 -9.34 -2.15
C LEU A 198 11.04 -10.16 -1.02
N VAL A 199 9.71 -10.12 -0.92
CA VAL A 199 8.94 -10.91 0.06
C VAL A 199 9.16 -12.41 -0.19
N GLY A 200 9.00 -12.88 -1.44
CA GLY A 200 9.20 -14.29 -1.79
C GLY A 200 10.62 -14.79 -1.51
N PHE A 201 11.63 -13.99 -1.83
CA PHE A 201 13.03 -14.31 -1.52
C PHE A 201 13.26 -14.37 0.00
N SER A 202 12.79 -13.37 0.74
CA SER A 202 12.95 -13.31 2.20
C SER A 202 12.24 -14.47 2.90
N CYS A 203 11.03 -14.82 2.44
CA CYS A 203 10.30 -16.00 2.92
C CYS A 203 11.08 -17.29 2.64
N THR A 204 11.73 -17.42 1.48
CA THR A 204 12.55 -18.59 1.14
C THR A 204 13.78 -18.72 2.02
N VAL A 205 14.49 -17.60 2.26
CA VAL A 205 15.67 -17.56 3.14
C VAL A 205 15.31 -18.03 4.55
N LEU A 206 14.09 -17.74 5.02
CA LEU A 206 13.62 -18.19 6.32
C LEU A 206 13.06 -19.63 6.28
N ALA A 207 12.28 -19.98 5.25
CA ALA A 207 11.61 -21.27 5.13
C ALA A 207 12.55 -22.44 4.79
N ALA A 208 13.58 -22.22 3.97
CA ALA A 208 14.47 -23.30 3.54
C ALA A 208 15.27 -23.92 4.70
N PRO A 209 15.89 -23.15 5.62
CA PRO A 209 16.50 -23.70 6.82
C PRO A 209 15.52 -24.42 7.72
N ILE A 210 14.30 -23.89 7.89
CA ILE A 210 13.24 -24.55 8.67
C ILE A 210 12.92 -25.93 8.06
N ASN A 211 12.73 -26.00 6.74
CA ASN A 211 12.47 -27.27 6.05
C ASN A 211 13.60 -28.29 6.25
N VAL A 212 14.85 -27.88 6.13
CA VAL A 212 15.99 -28.82 6.26
C VAL A 212 16.21 -29.23 7.72
N LEU A 213 16.24 -28.28 8.65
CA LEU A 213 16.64 -28.53 10.03
C LEU A 213 15.54 -29.17 10.87
N VAL A 214 14.27 -28.82 10.63
CA VAL A 214 13.13 -29.32 11.41
C VAL A 214 12.50 -30.55 10.75
N TYR A 215 12.44 -30.59 9.42
CA TYR A 215 11.72 -31.63 8.67
C TYR A 215 12.63 -32.50 7.79
N GLY A 216 13.96 -32.39 7.91
CA GLY A 216 14.91 -33.17 7.13
C GLY A 216 14.85 -32.91 5.61
N GLY A 217 14.21 -31.82 5.20
CA GLY A 217 14.02 -31.41 3.80
C GLY A 217 12.72 -31.91 3.15
N TYR A 218 11.95 -32.78 3.81
CA TYR A 218 10.74 -33.40 3.26
C TYR A 218 9.51 -33.06 4.10
N ALA A 219 9.14 -31.77 4.16
CA ALA A 219 7.96 -31.32 4.90
C ALA A 219 6.70 -32.11 4.45
N PRO A 220 6.05 -32.87 5.36
CA PRO A 220 4.91 -33.72 5.01
C PRO A 220 3.73 -32.92 4.44
N GLY A 221 3.01 -33.49 3.48
CA GLY A 221 1.74 -32.95 2.99
C GLY A 221 1.83 -31.83 1.94
N HIS A 222 3.02 -31.36 1.58
CA HIS A 222 3.20 -30.34 0.55
C HIS A 222 3.73 -30.89 -0.78
N ALA A 223 3.24 -30.34 -1.89
CA ALA A 223 3.69 -30.70 -3.24
C ALA A 223 5.20 -30.50 -3.44
N LEU A 224 5.83 -29.63 -2.65
CA LEU A 224 7.27 -29.39 -2.67
C LEU A 224 8.08 -30.62 -2.26
N ALA A 225 7.57 -31.48 -1.37
CA ALA A 225 8.30 -32.69 -0.96
C ALA A 225 8.58 -33.63 -2.14
N ASN A 226 7.65 -33.71 -3.09
CA ASN A 226 7.81 -34.50 -4.32
C ASN A 226 8.85 -33.90 -5.26
N VAL A 227 8.99 -32.56 -5.29
CA VAL A 227 10.00 -31.90 -6.12
C VAL A 227 11.38 -32.04 -5.48
N VAL A 228 11.48 -31.90 -4.16
CA VAL A 228 12.73 -32.10 -3.42
C VAL A 228 13.23 -33.54 -3.58
N SER A 229 12.33 -34.53 -3.50
CA SER A 229 12.72 -35.95 -3.68
C SER A 229 13.22 -36.23 -5.10
N GLN A 230 12.58 -35.68 -6.12
CA GLN A 230 13.02 -35.81 -7.51
C GLN A 230 14.39 -35.16 -7.75
N LEU A 231 14.61 -33.95 -7.26
CA LEU A 231 15.91 -33.27 -7.36
C LEU A 231 17.00 -34.02 -6.59
N SER A 232 16.69 -34.55 -5.41
CA SER A 232 17.63 -35.32 -4.61
C SER A 232 17.97 -36.65 -5.29
N ALA A 233 16.99 -37.32 -5.90
CA ALA A 233 17.20 -38.52 -6.72
C ALA A 233 18.05 -38.23 -7.97
N ALA A 234 17.97 -37.01 -8.52
CA ALA A 234 18.83 -36.52 -9.59
C ALA A 234 20.25 -36.13 -9.13
N GLY A 235 20.58 -36.31 -7.84
CA GLY A 235 21.92 -36.07 -7.28
C GLY A 235 22.13 -34.69 -6.68
N ALA A 236 21.10 -33.84 -6.59
CA ALA A 236 21.21 -32.57 -5.89
C ALA A 236 21.37 -32.78 -4.37
N SER A 237 22.16 -31.93 -3.71
CA SER A 237 22.19 -31.91 -2.24
C SER A 237 20.82 -31.48 -1.70
N ILE A 238 20.44 -32.00 -0.53
CA ILE A 238 19.14 -31.68 0.09
C ILE A 238 18.94 -30.17 0.25
N TRP A 239 20.01 -29.44 0.61
CA TRP A 239 20.00 -27.99 0.73
C TRP A 239 19.67 -27.30 -0.59
N MET A 240 20.31 -27.73 -1.69
CA MET A 240 20.04 -27.17 -3.01
C MET A 240 18.62 -27.49 -3.46
N ALA A 241 18.18 -28.73 -3.29
CA ALA A 241 16.84 -29.17 -3.70
C ALA A 241 15.72 -28.42 -2.96
N VAL A 242 15.87 -28.26 -1.64
CA VAL A 242 14.91 -27.53 -0.80
C VAL A 242 14.94 -26.03 -1.12
N PHE A 243 16.13 -25.43 -1.25
CA PHE A 243 16.23 -24.00 -1.51
C PHE A 243 15.68 -23.63 -2.88
N SER A 244 16.04 -24.36 -3.94
CA SER A 244 15.57 -24.07 -5.29
C SER A 244 14.06 -24.26 -5.44
N SER A 245 13.51 -25.34 -4.88
CA SER A 245 12.07 -25.59 -4.93
C SER A 245 11.26 -24.57 -4.12
N ASN A 246 11.74 -24.23 -2.92
CA ASN A 246 11.12 -23.16 -2.12
C ASN A 246 11.20 -21.81 -2.80
N LEU A 247 12.33 -21.49 -3.44
CA LEU A 247 12.54 -20.19 -4.09
C LEU A 247 11.53 -19.98 -5.21
N VAL A 248 11.43 -20.93 -6.13
CA VAL A 248 10.50 -20.83 -7.27
C VAL A 248 9.06 -20.77 -6.77
N SER A 249 8.69 -21.68 -5.85
CA SER A 249 7.34 -21.70 -5.27
C SER A 249 7.01 -20.38 -4.57
N SER A 250 7.90 -19.89 -3.69
CA SER A 250 7.67 -18.65 -2.93
C SER A 250 7.60 -17.42 -3.82
N LEU A 251 8.43 -17.32 -4.86
CA LEU A 251 8.38 -16.17 -5.76
C LEU A 251 7.05 -16.11 -6.53
N VAL A 252 6.59 -17.24 -7.05
CA VAL A 252 5.29 -17.33 -7.75
C VAL A 252 4.17 -17.01 -6.77
N ASP A 253 4.18 -17.66 -5.62
CA ASP A 253 3.16 -17.53 -4.59
C ASP A 253 3.02 -16.11 -4.04
N LYS A 254 4.13 -15.44 -3.72
CA LYS A 254 4.13 -14.09 -3.13
C LYS A 254 3.80 -13.05 -4.19
N THR A 255 4.11 -13.32 -5.46
CA THR A 255 3.65 -12.49 -6.57
C THR A 255 2.13 -12.56 -6.69
N ILE A 256 1.55 -13.76 -6.76
CA ILE A 256 0.10 -13.95 -6.87
C ILE A 256 -0.60 -13.34 -5.66
N SER A 257 -0.17 -13.69 -4.44
CA SER A 257 -0.80 -13.24 -3.20
C SER A 257 -0.70 -11.74 -2.99
N GLY A 258 0.45 -11.13 -3.29
CA GLY A 258 0.65 -9.70 -3.19
C GLY A 258 -0.21 -8.91 -4.18
N PHE A 259 -0.31 -9.36 -5.44
CA PHE A 259 -1.19 -8.70 -6.41
C PHE A 259 -2.68 -8.89 -6.08
N ALA A 260 -3.08 -10.11 -5.70
CA ALA A 260 -4.46 -10.38 -5.30
C ALA A 260 -4.86 -9.55 -4.07
N GLY A 261 -4.02 -9.51 -3.03
CA GLY A 261 -4.27 -8.73 -1.83
C GLY A 261 -4.35 -7.23 -2.13
N PHE A 262 -3.49 -6.71 -3.00
CA PHE A 262 -3.55 -5.31 -3.41
C PHE A 262 -4.84 -4.99 -4.20
N ALA A 263 -5.26 -5.87 -5.11
CA ALA A 263 -6.50 -5.71 -5.86
C ALA A 263 -7.73 -5.72 -4.93
N ILE A 264 -7.77 -6.61 -3.94
CA ILE A 264 -8.81 -6.65 -2.92
C ILE A 264 -8.88 -5.34 -2.14
N VAL A 265 -7.73 -4.79 -1.72
CA VAL A 265 -7.69 -3.50 -1.00
C VAL A 265 -8.27 -2.37 -1.85
N ILE A 266 -7.89 -2.28 -3.13
CA ILE A 266 -8.46 -1.26 -4.04
C ILE A 266 -9.98 -1.43 -4.16
N LEU A 267 -10.46 -2.67 -4.31
CA LEU A 267 -11.88 -2.95 -4.41
C LEU A 267 -12.63 -2.53 -3.14
N LEU A 268 -12.11 -2.88 -1.95
CA LEU A 268 -12.72 -2.52 -0.68
C LEU A 268 -12.82 -1.00 -0.49
N LEU A 269 -11.76 -0.26 -0.82
CA LEU A 269 -11.77 1.20 -0.74
C LEU A 269 -12.77 1.83 -1.71
N ARG A 270 -12.89 1.30 -2.93
CA ARG A 270 -13.90 1.78 -3.90
C ARG A 270 -15.34 1.53 -3.46
N LEU A 271 -15.59 0.38 -2.84
CA LEU A 271 -16.92 0.04 -2.32
C LEU A 271 -17.29 0.92 -1.11
N GLN A 272 -16.32 1.24 -0.27
CA GLN A 272 -16.47 2.17 0.85
C GLN A 272 -16.93 3.54 0.37
N ASP A 273 -16.21 4.13 -0.59
CA ASP A 273 -16.50 5.46 -1.11
C ASP A 273 -17.92 5.51 -1.69
N ARG A 274 -18.29 4.50 -2.49
CA ARG A 274 -19.63 4.37 -3.08
C ARG A 274 -20.73 4.36 -2.01
N ASN A 275 -20.55 3.59 -0.94
CA ASN A 275 -21.54 3.51 0.14
C ASN A 275 -21.70 4.85 0.89
N GLN A 276 -20.61 5.59 1.11
CA GLN A 276 -20.65 6.91 1.74
C GLN A 276 -21.40 7.94 0.88
N PHE A 277 -21.22 7.89 -0.44
CA PHE A 277 -21.96 8.76 -1.37
C PHE A 277 -23.47 8.47 -1.36
N GLU A 278 -23.86 7.20 -1.36
CA GLU A 278 -25.29 6.83 -1.31
C GLU A 278 -25.93 7.21 0.03
N GLN A 279 -25.24 7.05 1.16
CA GLN A 279 -25.73 7.49 2.46
C GLN A 279 -25.95 9.02 2.52
N ARG A 280 -25.02 9.82 1.98
CA ARG A 280 -25.17 11.28 1.91
C ARG A 280 -26.35 11.74 1.06
N LYS A 281 -26.70 11.00 -0.01
CA LYS A 281 -27.88 11.32 -0.84
C LYS A 281 -29.19 11.05 -0.13
N VAL A 282 -29.28 9.98 0.67
CA VAL A 282 -30.50 9.60 1.39
C VAL A 282 -30.75 10.51 2.60
N SER A 283 -29.71 11.14 3.15
CA SER A 283 -29.83 12.08 4.28
C SER A 283 -30.17 13.53 3.89
N LEU A 284 -30.22 13.85 2.59
CA LEU A 284 -30.58 15.17 2.04
C LEU A 284 -32.00 15.15 1.48
#